data_AF-A0A0A8YM69-F1
#
_entry.id   AF-A0A0A8YM69-F1
#
_cell.length_a   1.000
_cell.length_b   1.000
_cell.length_c   1.000
_cell.angle_alpha   90.00
_cell.angle_beta   90.00
_cell.angle_gamma   90.00
#
_symmetry.space_group_name_H-M   'P 1'
#
loop_
_entity.id
_entity.type
_entity.pdbx_description
1 polymer ?
#
loop_
_entity_poly.entity_id
_entity_poly.type
_entity_poly.pdbx_seq_one_letter_code
_entity_poly.pdbx_strand_id
1 'polypeptide(L)' 'MGRVKGGHISVEQVISELKRLIPVQWSWEVKEHAEDAFLVTFPNIMERNRLVGFGEVNVKHHPGIKLEFEVWGPEDEVMI' A
#
# COMPACT_ATOMS: atom_id res chain seq x y z
N MET A 1 -4.41 4.04 -0.35
CA MET A 1 -4.69 2.97 0.63
C MET A 1 -4.07 1.68 0.14
N GLY A 2 -3.61 0.84 1.05
CA GLY A 2 -3.25 -0.56 0.78
C GLY A 2 -4.28 -1.50 1.40
N ARG A 3 -4.71 -2.54 0.67
CA ARG A 3 -5.62 -3.59 1.13
C ARG A 3 -4.94 -4.94 1.12
N VAL A 4 -5.17 -5.74 2.16
CA VAL A 4 -4.68 -7.10 2.29
C VAL A 4 -5.75 -8.06 1.81
N LYS A 5 -5.34 -9.10 1.08
CA LYS A 5 -6.20 -10.18 0.59
C LYS A 5 -5.63 -11.52 1.04
N GLY A 6 -6.52 -12.45 1.41
CA GLY A 6 -6.14 -13.83 1.74
C GLY A 6 -5.56 -14.02 3.15
N GLY A 7 -5.72 -13.04 4.04
CA GLY A 7 -5.27 -13.10 5.43
C GLY A 7 -5.05 -11.71 6.01
N HIS A 8 -4.35 -11.65 7.14
CA HIS A 8 -4.04 -10.41 7.87
C HIS A 8 -2.53 -10.23 7.98
N ILE A 9 -2.07 -8.99 7.96
CA ILE A 9 -0.67 -8.61 8.26
C ILE A 9 -0.65 -7.35 9.11
N SER A 10 0.42 -7.16 9.88
CA SER A 10 0.62 -5.99 10.74
C SER A 10 1.10 -4.76 9.96
N VAL A 11 1.02 -3.60 10.60
CA VAL A 11 1.59 -2.33 10.10
C VAL A 11 3.07 -2.47 9.76
N GLU A 12 3.86 -3.14 10.60
CA GLU A 12 5.29 -3.35 10.37
C GLU A 12 5.55 -4.21 9.14
N GLN A 13 4.72 -5.22 8.89
CA GLN A 13 4.80 -6.05 7.70
C GLN A 13 4.45 -5.24 6.45
N VAL A 14 3.42 -4.39 6.48
CA VAL A 14 3.11 -3.46 5.39
C VAL A 14 4.29 -2.52 5.10
N ILE A 15 4.91 -1.94 6.14
CA ILE A 15 6.10 -1.08 5.99
C ILE A 15 7.27 -1.86 5.38
N SER A 16 7.49 -3.11 5.80
CA SER A 16 8.53 -3.97 5.24
C SER A 16 8.33 -4.22 3.74
N GLU A 17 7.09 -4.52 3.34
CA GLU A 17 6.75 -4.70 1.93
C GLU A 17 6.89 -3.40 1.13
N LEU A 18 6.49 -2.25 1.68
CA LEU A 18 6.67 -0.95 1.04
C LEU A 18 8.15 -0.61 0.81
N LYS A 19 9.03 -0.84 1.80
CA LYS A 19 10.49 -0.68 1.65
C LYS A 19 11.07 -1.62 0.60
N ARG A 20 10.53 -2.84 0.48
CA ARG A 20 10.95 -3.81 -0.53
C ARG A 20 10.53 -3.39 -1.94
N LEU A 21 9.32 -2.86 -2.08
CA LEU A 21 8.75 -2.48 -3.38
C LEU A 21 9.27 -1.13 -3.88
N ILE A 22 9.58 -0.22 -2.97
CA ILE A 22 10.08 1.13 -3.25
C ILE A 22 11.36 1.33 -2.43
N PRO A 23 12.54 0.95 -2.96
CA PRO A 23 13.80 0.97 -2.23
C PRO A 23 14.43 2.38 -2.21
N VAL A 24 13.71 3.35 -1.64
CA VAL A 24 14.15 4.74 -1.48
C VAL A 24 14.26 5.10 0.00
N GLN A 25 15.05 6.13 0.32
CA GLN A 25 15.11 6.69 1.67
C GLN A 25 13.83 7.48 1.95
N TRP A 26 12.87 6.84 2.62
CA TRP A 26 11.59 7.42 3.00
C TRP A 26 11.18 6.96 4.40
N SER A 27 10.60 7.88 5.17
CA SER A 27 9.98 7.56 6.46
C SER A 27 8.53 7.16 6.21
N TRP A 28 8.26 5.86 6.19
CA TRP A 28 6.92 5.33 5.97
C TRP A 28 6.01 5.61 7.16
N GLU A 29 4.89 6.29 6.90
CA GLU A 29 3.79 6.39 7.85
C GLU A 29 2.62 5.55 7.34
N VAL A 30 2.30 4.53 8.11
CA VAL A 30 1.21 3.59 7.81
C VAL A 30 0.27 3.57 9.01
N LYS A 31 -1.03 3.75 8.74
CA LYS A 31 -2.08 3.74 9.77
C LYS A 31 -3.13 2.70 9.40
N GLU A 32 -3.55 1.91 10.38
CA GLU A 32 -4.73 1.07 10.23
C GLU A 32 -5.97 1.95 9.96
N HIS A 33 -6.85 1.48 9.09
CA HIS A 33 -8.03 2.23 8.68
C HIS A 33 -9.33 1.43 8.83
N ALA A 34 -9.35 0.22 8.28
CA ALA A 34 -10.45 -0.74 8.37
C ALA A 34 -9.84 -2.14 8.45
N GLU A 35 -10.68 -3.17 8.55
CA GLU A 35 -10.23 -4.56 8.46
C GLU A 35 -9.40 -4.76 7.18
N ASP A 36 -8.16 -5.22 7.36
CA ASP A 36 -7.21 -5.46 6.27
C ASP A 36 -6.93 -4.25 5.37
N ALA A 37 -7.09 -3.04 5.89
CA ALA A 37 -6.89 -1.81 5.14
C ALA A 37 -6.01 -0.80 5.88
N PHE A 38 -5.09 -0.19 5.12
CA PHE A 38 -4.07 0.71 5.64
C PHE A 38 -4.03 2.02 4.83
N LEU A 39 -3.96 3.15 5.54
CA LEU A 39 -3.56 4.43 4.94
C LEU A 39 -2.05 4.49 4.87
N VAL A 40 -1.53 4.86 3.70
CA VAL A 40 -0.09 4.86 3.40
C VAL A 40 0.28 6.21 2.80
N THR A 41 1.32 6.84 3.33
CA THR A 41 1.95 8.01 2.72
C THR A 41 3.05 7.57 1.76
N PHE A 42 2.90 7.96 0.50
CA PHE A 42 3.88 7.64 -0.54
C PHE A 42 4.92 8.76 -0.67
N PRO A 43 6.17 8.43 -1.05
CA PRO A 43 7.21 9.44 -1.28
C PRO A 43 6.82 10.47 -2.35
N ASN A 44 6.09 10.04 -3.37
CA ASN A 44 5.59 10.88 -4.45
C ASN A 44 4.43 10.19 -5.21
N ILE A 45 3.78 10.96 -6.10
CA ILE A 45 2.66 10.49 -6.92
C ILE A 45 3.07 9.38 -7.90
N MET A 46 4.30 9.42 -8.43
CA MET A 46 4.78 8.43 -9.42
C MET A 46 4.86 7.03 -8.79
N GLU A 47 5.46 6.89 -7.61
CA GLU A 47 5.54 5.61 -6.90
C GLU A 47 4.17 5.09 -6.46
N ARG A 48 3.29 5.98 -5.99
CA ARG A 48 1.89 5.64 -5.70
C ARG A 48 1.22 5.05 -6.94
N ASN A 49 1.23 5.79 -8.05
CA ASN A 49 0.56 5.36 -9.28
C ASN A 49 1.18 4.08 -9.85
N ARG A 50 2.50 3.89 -9.70
CA ARG A 50 3.18 2.65 -10.08
C ARG A 50 2.65 1.45 -9.31
N LEU A 51 2.49 1.54 -7.98
CA LEU A 51 1.95 0.43 -7.19
C LEU A 51 0.46 0.20 -7.45
N VAL A 52 -0.33 1.26 -7.64
CA VAL A 52 -1.74 1.14 -8.02
C VAL A 52 -1.88 0.43 -9.38
N GLY A 53 -1.07 0.82 -10.36
CA GLY A 53 -1.10 0.20 -11.69
C GLY A 53 -0.52 -1.21 -11.75
N PHE A 54 0.30 -1.61 -10.78
CA PHE A 54 0.82 -2.98 -10.69
C PHE A 54 -0.26 -3.98 -10.25
N GLY A 55 -1.23 -3.54 -9.45
CA GLY A 55 -2.28 -4.39 -8.89
C GLY A 55 -1.78 -5.21 -7.70
N GLU A 56 -2.10 -6.50 -7.66
CA GLU A 56 -1.81 -7.35 -6.52
C GLU A 56 -0.34 -7.78 -6.43
N VAL A 57 0.25 -7.61 -5.25
CA VAL A 57 1.63 -8.01 -4.95
C VAL A 57 1.63 -9.08 -3.86
N ASN A 58 2.37 -10.18 -4.07
CA ASN A 58 2.54 -11.19 -3.03
C ASN A 58 3.33 -10.62 -1.85
N VAL A 59 2.83 -10.85 -0.63
CA VAL A 59 3.55 -10.51 0.60
C VAL A 59 4.66 -11.53 0.81
N LYS A 60 5.90 -11.04 0.96
CA LYS A 60 7.06 -11.91 1.07
C LYS A 60 6.97 -12.78 2.34
N HIS A 61 7.27 -14.07 2.23
CA HIS A 61 7.20 -15.06 3.33
C HIS A 61 5.79 -15.36 3.87
N HIS A 62 4.73 -14.85 3.24
CA HIS A 62 3.34 -15.12 3.61
C HIS A 62 2.58 -15.69 2.40
N PRO A 63 2.70 -17.01 2.13
CA PRO A 63 2.01 -17.65 1.01
C PRO A 63 0.50 -17.42 1.06
N GLY A 64 -0.10 -17.02 -0.07
CA GLY A 64 -1.53 -16.77 -0.18
C GLY A 64 -1.97 -15.36 0.24
N ILE A 65 -1.10 -14.58 0.89
CA ILE A 65 -1.41 -13.19 1.25
C ILE A 65 -0.92 -12.24 0.16
N LYS A 66 -1.79 -11.33 -0.26
CA LYS A 66 -1.50 -10.29 -1.25
C LYS A 66 -1.80 -8.90 -0.70
N LEU A 67 -1.09 -7.92 -1.22
CA LEU A 67 -1.28 -6.50 -0.97
C LEU A 67 -1.64 -5.81 -2.29
N GLU A 68 -2.68 -4.98 -2.28
CA GLU A 68 -3.10 -4.18 -3.43
C GLU A 68 -3.24 -2.72 -3.01
N PHE A 69 -2.90 -1.79 -3.89
CA PHE A 69 -2.97 -0.37 -3.59
C PHE A 69 -4.00 0.35 -4.47
N GLU A 70 -4.75 1.27 -3.85
CA GLU A 70 -5.71 2.14 -4.52
C GLU A 70 -5.55 3.59 -4.03
N VAL A 71 -6.04 4.57 -4.79
CA VAL A 71 -6.12 5.95 -4.29
C VAL A 71 -7.21 6.03 -3.23
N TRP A 72 -6.95 6.73 -2.13
CA TRP A 72 -7.93 6.91 -1.06
C TRP A 72 -8.11 8.40 -0.78
N GLY A 73 -9.37 8.83 -0.81
CA GLY A 73 -9.82 10.23 -0.88
C GLY A 73 -11.01 10.33 -1.83
N PRO A 74 -11.77 11.45 -1.85
CA PRO A 74 -12.82 11.63 -2.84
C PRO A 74 -12.21 11.48 -4.24
N GLU A 75 -12.86 10.71 -5.09
CA GLU A 75 -12.48 10.51 -6.51
C GLU A 75 -12.56 11.82 -7.33
N ASP A 76 -12.97 12.94 -6.72
CA ASP A 76 -13.29 14.23 -7.33
C ASP A 76 -12.30 15.38 -6.99
N GLU A 77 -11.00 15.19 -7.21
CA GLU A 77 -10.10 16.31 -7.55
C GLU A 77 -9.35 16.02 -8.87
N VAL A 78 -10.09 15.48 -9.84
CA VAL A 78 -9.89 15.78 -11.26
C VAL A 78 -11.08 16.63 -11.75
N MET A 79 -11.30 17.75 -11.06
CA MET A 79 -12.03 18.94 -11.48
C MET A 79 -11.24 20.06 -10.79
N ILE A 80 -10.51 20.97 -11.45
CA ILE A 80 -10.83 21.86 -12.57
C ILE A 80 -9.51 22.19 -13.30
#